data_AF-A0A852JT62-F1
#
_entry.id   AF-A0A852JT62-F1
#
_cell.length_a   1.000
_cell.length_b   1.000
_cell.length_c   1.000
_cell.angle_alpha   90.00
_cell.angle_beta   90.00
_cell.angle_gamma   90.00
#
_symmetry.space_group_name_H-M   'P 1'
#
loop_
_entity.id
_entity.type
_entity.pdbx_description
1 polymer ?
#
loop_
_entity_poly.entity_id
_entity_poly.type
_entity_poly.pdbx_seq_one_letter_code
_entity_poly.pdbx_strand_id
1 'polypeptide(L)'
;PLRMLVPTQFVGAIIGKEGATIRNITKQTQSKHWKKRLFPVCVKSYPQVRAQHRCRGREVGLTRYNFHYSTEEIPLKILAHNNFVGRLIGKEGRNLKKIEQDTDTKITISPLQDLTLYNPERTITVKGSIETCAKAEEEIMKKIRESYENDIAAMNLQAHLIPGLNLNALGLFPPSSSGIPPPA
;
A
#
# COMPACT_ATOMS: atom_id res chain seq x y z
N PRO A 1 -5.60 -3.61 -2.48
CA PRO A 1 -5.59 -3.40 -1.01
C PRO A 1 -4.72 -2.19 -0.66
N LEU A 2 -5.00 -1.50 0.45
CA LEU A 2 -4.09 -0.49 0.98
C LEU A 2 -2.89 -1.20 1.59
N ARG A 3 -1.68 -0.83 1.17
CA ARG A 3 -0.43 -1.39 1.68
C ARG A 3 0.39 -0.24 2.22
N MET A 4 0.90 -0.37 3.43
CA MET A 4 1.63 0.69 4.13
C MET A 4 2.97 0.19 4.64
N LEU A 5 4.00 1.05 4.58
CA LEU A 5 5.28 0.81 5.23
C LEU A 5 5.31 1.51 6.58
N VAL A 6 5.57 0.75 7.64
CA VAL A 6 5.65 1.27 9.00
C VAL A 6 7.03 0.99 9.59
N PRO A 7 7.68 1.95 10.28
CA PRO A 7 8.89 1.70 11.03
C PRO A 7 8.71 0.58 12.05
N THR A 8 9.67 -0.36 12.13
CA THR A 8 9.58 -1.52 13.03
C THR A 8 9.33 -1.15 14.48
N GLN A 9 9.84 0.00 14.94
CA GLN A 9 9.63 0.50 16.31
C GLN A 9 8.16 0.74 16.68
N PHE A 10 7.27 0.95 15.71
CA PHE A 10 5.83 1.17 15.96
C PHE A 10 4.97 -0.07 15.74
N VAL A 11 5.54 -1.13 15.15
CA VAL A 11 4.80 -2.36 14.85
C VAL A 11 4.25 -3.00 16.12
N GLY A 12 5.02 -3.02 17.20
CA GLY A 12 4.57 -3.56 18.49
C GLY A 12 3.34 -2.83 19.05
N ALA A 13 3.28 -1.50 18.91
CA ALA A 13 2.15 -0.69 19.36
C ALA A 13 0.90 -0.91 18.48
N ILE A 14 1.08 -1.05 17.17
CA ILE A 14 -0.01 -1.32 16.21
C ILE A 14 -0.62 -2.71 16.45
N ILE A 15 0.21 -3.72 16.70
CA ILE A 15 -0.26 -5.08 17.03
C ILE A 15 -0.94 -5.06 18.40
N GLY A 16 -0.30 -4.44 19.40
CA GLY A 16 -0.76 -4.44 20.78
C GLY A 16 -0.44 -5.75 21.50
N LYS A 17 -0.58 -5.76 22.83
CA LYS A 17 -0.39 -6.97 23.65
C LYS A 17 -1.34 -8.07 23.16
N GLU A 18 -0.81 -9.25 22.86
CA GLU A 18 -1.56 -10.41 22.35
C GLU A 18 -2.36 -10.13 21.05
N GLY A 19 -1.99 -9.08 20.31
CA GLY A 19 -2.73 -8.66 19.11
C GLY A 19 -4.05 -7.95 19.41
N ALA A 20 -4.31 -7.51 20.65
CA ALA A 20 -5.58 -6.88 21.03
C ALA A 20 -5.89 -5.62 20.22
N THR A 21 -4.88 -4.77 19.99
CA THR A 21 -5.04 -3.51 19.24
C THR A 21 -5.41 -3.78 17.78
N ILE A 22 -4.65 -4.64 17.08
CA ILE A 22 -4.94 -4.94 15.68
C ILE A 22 -6.28 -5.65 15.52
N ARG A 23 -6.66 -6.57 16.43
CA ARG A 23 -7.98 -7.21 16.43
C ARG A 23 -9.11 -6.20 16.59
N ASN A 24 -8.94 -5.22 17.49
CA ASN A 24 -9.90 -4.14 17.69
C ASN A 24 -10.05 -3.27 16.43
N ILE A 25 -8.92 -2.85 15.82
CA ILE A 25 -8.92 -2.09 14.57
C ILE A 25 -9.64 -2.85 13.46
N THR A 26 -9.33 -4.14 13.27
CA THR A 26 -9.99 -4.98 12.27
C THR A 26 -11.50 -5.07 12.53
N LYS A 27 -11.92 -5.28 13.78
CA LYS A 27 -13.34 -5.36 14.16
C LYS A 27 -14.10 -4.06 13.89
N GLN A 28 -13.51 -2.91 14.24
CA GLN A 28 -14.12 -1.59 14.01
C GLN A 28 -14.21 -1.26 12.53
N THR A 29 -13.15 -1.59 11.76
CA THR A 29 -13.09 -1.33 10.32
C THR A 29 -14.07 -2.21 9.53
N GLN A 30 -14.49 -3.35 10.07
CA GLN A 30 -15.43 -4.27 9.43
C GLN A 30 -16.93 -3.99 9.68
N SER A 31 -17.31 -3.01 10.51
CA SER A 31 -18.73 -2.74 10.78
C SER A 31 -19.37 -1.69 9.83
N LYS A 32 -20.34 -2.17 9.04
CA LYS A 32 -21.51 -1.46 8.44
C LYS A 32 -21.38 -0.59 7.16
N HIS A 33 -20.23 -0.52 6.48
CA HIS A 33 -20.15 0.19 5.18
C HIS A 33 -19.38 -0.60 4.11
N TRP A 34 -19.66 -1.89 3.95
CA TRP A 34 -18.98 -2.78 2.97
C TRP A 34 -19.03 -2.29 1.50
N LYS A 35 -19.87 -1.30 1.17
CA LYS A 35 -19.92 -0.70 -0.17
C LYS A 35 -18.97 0.48 -0.41
N LYS A 36 -18.36 1.09 0.62
CA LYS A 36 -17.42 2.21 0.46
C LYS A 36 -16.45 2.26 1.66
N ARG A 37 -15.16 1.95 1.43
CA ARG A 37 -14.02 2.01 2.41
C ARG A 37 -13.98 0.78 3.35
N LEU A 38 -12.89 0.08 3.66
CA LEU A 38 -11.44 0.17 3.45
C LEU A 38 -10.90 -1.27 3.29
N PHE A 39 -9.75 -1.38 2.62
CA PHE A 39 -9.07 -2.66 2.35
C PHE A 39 -8.34 -3.20 3.60
N PRO A 40 -8.04 -4.52 3.66
CA PRO A 40 -7.09 -5.03 4.65
C PRO A 40 -5.74 -4.31 4.48
N VAL A 41 -5.33 -3.60 5.53
CA VAL A 41 -4.06 -2.87 5.56
C VAL A 41 -2.93 -3.89 5.65
N CYS A 42 -2.12 -4.02 4.59
CA CYS A 42 -0.89 -4.81 4.65
C CYS A 42 0.24 -3.91 5.14
N VAL A 43 0.63 -4.08 6.41
CA VAL A 43 1.77 -3.36 7.00
C VAL A 43 3.05 -4.13 6.73
N LYS A 44 3.96 -3.56 5.93
CA LYS A 44 5.34 -4.04 5.81
C LYS A 44 6.22 -3.25 6.77
N SER A 45 7.07 -3.93 7.53
CA SER A 45 8.07 -3.31 8.40
C SER A 45 9.39 -3.11 7.66
N TYR A 46 10.05 -1.96 7.85
CA TYR A 46 11.42 -1.73 7.36
C TYR A 46 12.35 -1.33 8.51
N PRO A 47 13.61 -1.83 8.51
CA PRO A 47 14.61 -1.36 9.46
C PRO A 47 14.99 0.08 9.13
N GLN A 48 14.87 0.97 10.11
CA GLN A 48 15.49 2.30 10.04
C GLN A 48 16.96 2.09 10.41
N VAL A 49 17.87 2.17 9.44
CA VAL A 49 19.30 2.00 9.67
C VAL A 49 19.75 3.11 10.63
N ARG A 50 19.94 2.80 11.91
CA ARG A 50 20.52 3.74 12.87
C ARG A 50 22.03 3.73 12.70
N ALA A 51 22.57 4.88 12.29
CA ALA A 51 23.98 5.18 12.49
C ALA A 51 24.33 5.00 13.97
N GLN A 52 25.55 4.51 14.19
CA GLN A 52 26.09 4.01 15.44
C GLN A 52 25.96 5.01 16.59
N HIS A 53 25.21 4.67 17.63
CA HIS A 53 25.54 5.11 18.99
C HIS A 53 25.51 3.90 19.92
N ARG A 54 26.72 3.49 20.31
CA ARG A 54 27.00 2.45 21.29
C ARG A 54 26.60 2.98 22.67
N CYS A 55 25.47 2.55 23.20
CA CYS A 55 25.16 2.72 24.62
C CYS A 55 25.41 1.41 25.36
N ARG A 56 26.44 1.41 26.21
CA ARG A 56 26.76 0.35 27.18
C ARG A 56 25.68 0.32 28.27
N GLY A 57 25.30 -0.90 28.69
CA GLY A 57 25.11 -1.24 30.11
C GLY A 57 23.70 -1.14 30.71
N ARG A 58 23.12 -2.34 30.92
CA ARG A 58 22.34 -2.88 32.07
C ARG A 58 21.01 -2.25 32.54
N GLU A 59 20.09 -3.23 32.67
CA GLU A 59 19.13 -3.52 33.76
C GLU A 59 17.69 -3.01 33.75
N VAL A 60 16.86 -3.91 34.27
CA VAL A 60 15.43 -4.10 34.13
C VAL A 60 14.69 -3.27 35.17
N GLY A 61 13.73 -2.47 34.71
CA GLY A 61 12.70 -1.86 35.54
C GLY A 61 11.54 -1.47 34.64
N LEU A 62 10.31 -1.86 35.01
CA LEU A 62 9.06 -1.41 34.38
C LEU A 62 8.95 0.11 34.47
N THR A 63 9.64 0.79 33.56
CA THR A 63 9.53 2.21 33.37
C THR A 63 8.49 2.37 32.29
N ARG A 64 7.39 3.06 32.61
CA ARG A 64 6.43 3.57 31.64
C ARG A 64 7.23 4.02 30.42
N TYR A 65 7.08 3.32 29.29
CA TYR A 65 7.68 3.73 28.02
C TYR A 65 6.95 5.01 27.60
N ASN A 66 7.22 6.12 28.28
CA ASN A 66 7.15 7.42 27.68
C ASN A 66 8.30 7.43 26.67
N PHE A 67 8.00 6.87 25.50
CA PHE A 67 8.76 7.18 24.31
C PHE A 67 8.75 8.70 24.23
N HIS A 68 9.87 9.32 24.55
CA HIS A 68 10.09 10.71 24.21
C HIS A 68 10.16 10.73 22.68
N TYR A 69 9.00 10.89 22.05
CA TYR A 69 8.94 11.13 20.62
C TYR A 69 9.68 12.46 20.42
N SER A 70 10.81 12.42 19.71
CA SER A 70 11.17 13.60 18.93
C SER A 70 9.92 13.96 18.13
N THR A 71 9.54 15.23 18.12
CA THR A 71 8.45 15.79 17.31
C THR A 71 8.77 15.73 15.82
N GLU A 72 9.38 14.66 15.35
CA GLU A 72 9.55 14.37 13.94
C GLU A 72 8.25 13.77 13.44
N GLU A 73 7.58 14.50 12.55
CA GLU A 73 6.40 14.01 11.85
C GLU A 73 6.74 12.68 11.15
N ILE A 74 6.10 11.60 11.61
CA ILE A 74 6.27 10.28 11.00
C ILE A 74 5.51 10.29 9.68
N PRO A 75 6.18 10.19 8.52
CA PRO A 75 5.49 10.25 7.24
C PRO A 75 4.67 8.98 7.02
N LEU A 76 3.49 9.16 6.42
CA LEU A 76 2.70 8.05 5.90
C LEU A 76 3.38 7.50 4.64
N LYS A 77 3.69 6.20 4.62
CA LYS A 77 4.28 5.53 3.44
C LYS A 77 3.30 4.50 2.88
N ILE A 78 2.86 4.70 1.65
CA ILE A 78 1.94 3.82 0.92
C ILE A 78 2.74 3.06 -0.15
N LEU A 79 2.44 1.77 -0.33
CA LEU A 79 3.00 0.95 -1.40
C LEU A 79 1.99 0.79 -2.53
N ALA A 80 2.42 1.11 -3.75
CA ALA A 80 1.60 0.99 -4.95
C ALA A 80 2.40 0.35 -6.09
N HIS A 81 1.76 -0.52 -6.86
CA HIS A 81 2.38 -1.14 -8.03
C HIS A 81 2.70 -0.09 -9.10
N ASN A 82 3.87 -0.20 -9.72
CA ASN A 82 4.37 0.77 -10.70
C ASN A 82 3.37 1.12 -11.82
N ASN A 83 2.64 0.11 -12.33
CA ASN A 83 1.63 0.25 -13.38
C ASN A 83 0.54 1.30 -13.10
N PHE A 84 0.25 1.59 -11.83
CA PHE A 84 -0.76 2.57 -11.44
C PHE A 84 -0.15 3.93 -11.07
N VAL A 85 1.12 3.94 -10.68
CA VAL A 85 1.81 5.15 -10.19
C VAL A 85 1.99 6.18 -11.30
N GLY A 86 2.22 5.77 -12.55
CA GLY A 86 2.31 6.70 -13.68
C GLY A 86 1.04 7.54 -13.86
N ARG A 87 -0.14 6.92 -13.73
CA ARG A 87 -1.45 7.60 -13.82
C ARG A 87 -1.77 8.44 -12.58
N LEU A 88 -1.32 7.98 -11.41
CA LEU A 88 -1.36 8.79 -10.18
C LEU A 88 -0.55 10.09 -10.35
N ILE A 89 0.67 10.01 -10.91
CA ILE A 89 1.52 11.17 -11.17
C ILE A 89 0.84 12.11 -12.19
N GLY A 90 0.35 11.53 -13.28
CA GLY A 90 -0.23 12.26 -14.39
C GLY A 90 0.80 12.99 -15.25
N LYS A 91 0.38 13.51 -16.40
CA LYS A 91 1.25 14.28 -17.30
C LYS A 91 1.86 15.47 -16.55
N GLU A 92 3.18 15.62 -16.62
CA GLU A 92 3.96 16.68 -15.92
C GLU A 92 3.78 16.71 -14.38
N GLY A 93 3.32 15.60 -13.79
CA GLY A 93 3.03 15.53 -12.36
C GLY A 93 1.78 16.31 -11.94
N ARG A 94 0.94 16.75 -12.89
CA ARG A 94 -0.23 17.62 -12.62
C ARG A 94 -1.21 16.97 -11.64
N ASN A 95 -1.44 15.67 -11.76
CA ASN A 95 -2.40 14.96 -10.92
C ASN A 95 -1.86 14.83 -9.48
N LEU A 96 -0.58 14.48 -9.32
CA LEU A 96 0.06 14.44 -8.00
C LEU A 96 0.08 15.81 -7.32
N LYS A 97 0.45 16.87 -8.05
CA LYS A 97 0.46 18.24 -7.54
C LYS A 97 -0.91 18.72 -7.11
N LYS A 98 -1.96 18.32 -7.84
CA LYS A 98 -3.34 18.61 -7.45
C LYS A 98 -3.69 17.93 -6.12
N ILE A 99 -3.33 16.66 -5.93
CA ILE A 99 -3.56 15.97 -4.65
C ILE A 99 -2.78 16.64 -3.52
N GLU A 100 -1.51 17.00 -3.73
CA GLU A 100 -0.71 17.77 -2.76
C GLU A 100 -1.43 19.07 -2.34
N GLN A 101 -1.95 19.82 -3.32
CA GLN A 101 -2.65 21.08 -3.09
C GLN A 101 -4.00 20.90 -2.39
N ASP A 102 -4.84 19.97 -2.87
CA ASP A 102 -6.19 19.75 -2.36
C ASP A 102 -6.19 19.22 -0.92
N THR A 103 -5.10 18.55 -0.52
CA THR A 103 -4.99 17.89 0.78
C THR A 103 -4.06 18.62 1.75
N ASP A 104 -3.36 19.66 1.30
CA ASP A 104 -2.32 20.36 2.05
C ASP A 104 -1.26 19.39 2.59
N THR A 105 -0.72 18.56 1.68
CA THR A 105 0.32 17.58 1.99
C THR A 105 1.51 17.69 1.05
N LYS A 106 2.66 17.22 1.51
CA LYS A 106 3.84 17.02 0.67
C LYS A 106 3.98 15.55 0.29
N ILE A 107 3.93 15.24 -0.99
CA ILE A 107 3.96 13.87 -1.51
C ILE A 107 5.22 13.66 -2.35
N THR A 108 5.98 12.60 -2.03
CA THR A 108 7.15 12.17 -2.81
C THR A 108 7.03 10.70 -3.18
N ILE A 109 7.55 10.31 -4.34
CA ILE A 109 7.47 8.93 -4.83
C ILE A 109 8.88 8.43 -5.07
N SER A 110 9.21 7.25 -4.56
CA SER A 110 10.51 6.61 -4.74
C SER A 110 10.88 6.54 -6.23
N PRO A 111 12.11 6.85 -6.65
CA PRO A 111 12.51 6.83 -8.05
C PRO A 111 12.33 5.46 -8.71
N LEU A 112 12.34 5.43 -10.05
CA LEU A 112 12.22 4.16 -10.78
C LEU A 112 13.42 3.23 -10.56
N GLN A 113 14.58 3.77 -10.15
CA GLN A 113 15.77 2.95 -9.90
C GLN A 113 15.64 2.05 -8.66
N ASP A 114 14.71 2.37 -7.75
CA ASP A 114 14.48 1.58 -6.53
C ASP A 114 13.62 0.33 -6.77
N LEU A 115 13.07 0.15 -7.98
CA LEU A 115 12.32 -1.06 -8.33
C LEU A 115 13.28 -2.21 -8.63
N THR A 116 12.91 -3.40 -8.16
CA THR A 116 13.60 -4.64 -8.54
C THR A 116 12.61 -5.57 -9.23
N LEU A 117 13.11 -6.55 -9.99
CA LEU A 117 12.25 -7.56 -10.63
C LEU A 117 11.32 -8.27 -9.62
N TYR A 118 11.79 -8.38 -8.37
CA TYR A 118 11.05 -9.00 -7.26
C TYR A 118 10.21 -8.00 -6.44
N ASN A 119 10.34 -6.70 -6.68
CA ASN A 119 9.58 -5.65 -6.01
C ASN A 119 9.13 -4.56 -7.00
N PRO A 120 8.00 -4.78 -7.69
CA PRO A 120 7.44 -3.79 -8.61
C PRO A 120 6.66 -2.66 -7.90
N GLU A 121 6.75 -2.55 -6.57
CA GLU A 121 6.05 -1.53 -5.79
C GLU A 121 6.91 -0.28 -5.60
N ARG A 122 6.31 0.89 -5.82
CA ARG A 122 6.89 2.17 -5.47
C ARG A 122 6.37 2.62 -4.11
N THR A 123 7.23 3.31 -3.38
CA THR A 123 6.87 3.92 -2.09
C THR A 123 6.41 5.34 -2.33
N ILE A 124 5.17 5.64 -1.98
CA ILE A 124 4.59 6.97 -1.95
C ILE A 124 4.68 7.47 -0.51
N THR A 125 5.47 8.50 -0.28
CA THR A 125 5.68 9.12 1.04
C THR A 125 4.85 10.39 1.11
N VAL A 126 3.96 10.47 2.09
CA VAL A 126 3.09 11.60 2.38
C VAL A 126 3.51 12.22 3.71
N LYS A 127 3.76 13.53 3.71
CA LYS A 127 4.11 14.33 4.89
C LYS A 127 3.05 15.40 5.11
N GLY A 128 2.68 15.59 6.37
CA GLY A 128 1.63 16.50 6.83
C GLY A 128 1.07 16.03 8.16
N SER A 129 -0.01 16.66 8.62
CA SER A 129 -0.74 16.22 9.80
C SER A 129 -1.44 14.88 9.56
N ILE A 130 -1.84 14.20 10.63
CA ILE A 130 -2.55 12.91 10.55
C ILE A 130 -3.83 13.04 9.71
N GLU A 131 -4.57 14.14 9.88
CA GLU A 131 -5.81 14.41 9.15
C GLU A 131 -5.56 14.68 7.66
N THR A 132 -4.54 15.47 7.32
CA THR A 132 -4.22 15.77 5.91
C THR A 132 -3.64 14.54 5.21
N CYS A 133 -2.81 13.76 5.91
CA CYS A 133 -2.31 12.47 5.41
C CYS A 133 -3.44 11.47 5.13
N ALA A 134 -4.46 11.39 6.00
CA ALA A 134 -5.61 10.52 5.78
C ALA A 134 -6.44 10.95 4.55
N LYS A 135 -6.62 12.26 4.34
CA LYS A 135 -7.28 12.77 3.13
C LYS A 135 -6.48 12.47 1.86
N ALA A 136 -5.16 12.65 1.90
CA ALA A 136 -4.26 12.31 0.80
C ALA A 136 -4.26 10.80 0.49
N GLU A 137 -4.26 9.94 1.51
CA GLU A 137 -4.37 8.49 1.36
C GLU A 137 -5.64 8.11 0.59
N GLU A 138 -6.78 8.69 0.96
CA GLU A 138 -8.05 8.42 0.29
C GLU A 138 -7.99 8.75 -1.21
N GLU A 139 -7.52 9.96 -1.57
CA GLU A 139 -7.43 10.40 -2.96
C GLU A 139 -6.41 9.57 -3.76
N ILE A 140 -5.25 9.24 -3.17
CA ILE A 140 -4.23 8.38 -3.78
C ILE A 140 -4.83 7.00 -4.08
N MET A 141 -5.47 6.37 -3.10
CA MET A 141 -6.02 5.03 -3.25
C MET A 141 -7.21 4.99 -4.19
N LYS A 142 -8.00 6.07 -4.25
CA LYS A 142 -9.05 6.26 -5.25
C LYS A 142 -8.46 6.26 -6.66
N LYS A 143 -7.41 7.04 -6.92
CA LYS A 143 -6.75 7.10 -8.24
C LYS A 143 -6.13 5.78 -8.66
N ILE A 144 -5.51 5.07 -7.72
CA ILE A 144 -4.95 3.74 -7.96
C ILE A 144 -6.05 2.75 -8.31
N ARG A 145 -7.20 2.81 -7.63
CA ARG A 145 -8.34 1.93 -7.90
C ARG A 145 -8.97 2.21 -9.26
N GLU A 146 -9.22 3.47 -9.57
CA GLU A 146 -9.71 3.89 -10.90
C GLU A 146 -8.78 3.37 -12.01
N SER A 147 -7.47 3.47 -11.80
CA SER A 147 -6.47 2.95 -12.73
C SER A 147 -6.56 1.43 -12.90
N TYR A 148 -6.72 0.69 -11.80
CA TYR A 148 -6.88 -0.76 -11.82
C TYR A 148 -8.18 -1.21 -12.51
N GLU A 149 -9.30 -0.57 -12.23
CA GLU A 149 -10.60 -0.88 -12.83
C GLU A 149 -10.60 -0.60 -14.35
N ASN A 150 -9.96 0.51 -14.77
CA ASN A 150 -9.80 0.84 -16.18
C ASN A 150 -8.96 -0.21 -16.94
N ASP A 151 -7.90 -0.76 -16.32
CA ASP A 151 -7.09 -1.81 -16.94
C ASP A 151 -7.90 -3.10 -17.14
N ILE A 152 -8.69 -3.50 -16.13
CA ILE A 152 -9.58 -4.67 -16.23
C ILE A 152 -10.61 -4.46 -17.33
N ALA A 153 -11.24 -3.29 -17.38
CA ALA A 153 -12.24 -2.98 -18.40
C ALA A 153 -11.64 -3.04 -19.81
N ALA A 154 -10.43 -2.52 -20.01
CA ALA A 154 -9.72 -2.58 -21.28
C ALA A 154 -9.36 -4.02 -21.69
N MET A 155 -8.92 -4.85 -20.74
CA MET A 155 -8.63 -6.28 -21.01
C MET A 155 -9.90 -7.06 -21.38
N ASN A 156 -11.01 -6.82 -20.68
CA ASN A 156 -12.28 -7.47 -20.98
C ASN A 156 -12.81 -7.07 -22.36
N LEU A 157 -12.63 -5.81 -22.79
CA LEU A 157 -13.05 -5.37 -24.12
C LEU A 157 -12.21 -6.05 -25.22
N GLN A 158 -10.91 -6.23 -25.01
CA GLN A 158 -10.04 -6.95 -25.95
C GLN A 158 -10.43 -8.43 -26.10
N ALA A 159 -10.88 -9.08 -25.02
CA ALA A 159 -11.38 -10.46 -25.09
C ALA A 159 -12.66 -10.59 -25.96
N HIS A 160 -13.49 -9.54 -26.05
CA HIS A 160 -14.68 -9.53 -26.89
C HIS A 160 -14.40 -9.17 -28.37
N LEU A 161 -13.25 -8.56 -28.67
CA LEU A 161 -12.86 -8.19 -30.03
C LEU A 161 -12.23 -9.34 -30.83
N ILE A 162 -11.92 -10.47 -30.19
CA ILE A 162 -11.52 -11.70 -30.89
C ILE A 162 -12.35 -12.88 -30.35
N PRO A 163 -13.61 -13.02 -30.80
CA PRO A 163 -14.41 -14.21 -30.50
C PRO A 163 -13.67 -15.46 -30.99
N GLY A 164 -13.31 -16.37 -30.06
CA GLY A 164 -12.63 -17.62 -30.38
C GLY A 164 -11.12 -17.66 -30.14
N LEU A 165 -10.48 -16.57 -29.67
CA LEU A 165 -9.08 -16.64 -29.27
C LEU A 165 -8.94 -17.30 -27.89
N ASN A 166 -8.64 -18.60 -27.89
CA ASN A 166 -8.37 -19.35 -26.68
C ASN A 166 -6.97 -19.01 -26.14
N LEU A 167 -6.89 -18.16 -25.12
CA LEU A 167 -5.62 -17.73 -24.51
C LEU A 167 -4.82 -18.89 -23.89
N ASN A 168 -5.45 -20.03 -23.56
CA ASN A 168 -4.72 -21.23 -23.12
C ASN A 168 -3.90 -21.86 -24.26
N ALA A 169 -4.27 -21.64 -25.53
CA ALA A 169 -3.54 -22.15 -26.68
C ALA A 169 -2.27 -21.32 -27.00
N LEU A 170 -2.12 -20.13 -26.42
CA LEU A 170 -0.95 -19.26 -26.64
C LEU A 170 0.22 -19.57 -25.68
N GLY A 171 0.10 -20.58 -24.81
CA GLY A 171 1.19 -21.00 -23.91
C GLY A 171 1.63 -19.95 -22.90
N LEU A 172 0.85 -18.86 -22.73
CA LEU A 172 1.16 -17.74 -21.83
C LEU A 172 0.85 -18.03 -20.35
N PHE A 173 0.25 -19.19 -20.05
CA PHE A 173 0.02 -19.69 -18.70
C PHE A 173 0.66 -21.07 -18.54
N PRO A 174 1.26 -21.40 -17.38
CA PRO A 174 1.74 -22.77 -17.13
C PRO A 174 0.56 -23.75 -17.16
N PRO A 175 0.75 -25.00 -17.64
CA PRO A 175 -0.34 -25.95 -17.76
C PRO A 175 -0.93 -26.24 -16.38
N SER A 176 -2.14 -25.74 -16.12
CA SER A 176 -2.93 -26.17 -14.98
C SER A 176 -3.44 -27.58 -15.27
N SER A 177 -2.89 -28.56 -14.57
CA SER A 177 -3.34 -29.94 -14.53
C SER A 177 -4.76 -30.03 -13.97
N SER A 178 -5.76 -30.11 -14.84
CA SER A 178 -7.05 -30.74 -14.50
C SER A 178 -7.86 -30.93 -15.77
N GLY A 179 -7.65 -32.07 -16.41
CA GLY A 179 -8.54 -32.58 -17.44
C GLY A 179 -9.85 -33.04 -16.81
N ILE A 180 -10.96 -32.53 -17.33
CA ILE A 180 -12.27 -33.17 -17.23
C ILE A 180 -12.85 -33.11 -18.64
N PRO A 181 -13.05 -34.25 -19.34
CA PRO A 181 -13.68 -34.24 -20.65
C PRO A 181 -15.21 -34.07 -20.50
N PRO A 182 -15.90 -33.50 -21.51
CA PRO A 182 -17.35 -33.33 -21.48
C PRO A 182 -18.08 -34.67 -21.71
N PRO A 183 -19.31 -34.82 -21.17
CA PRO A 183 -20.10 -36.04 -21.33
C PRO A 183 -20.69 -36.13 -22.75
N ALA A 184 -20.85 -37.38 -23.22
CA ALA A 184 -21.47 -37.76 -24.48
C ALA A 184 -22.99 -37.49 -24.51
#